data_AF-A0A1H9KRE1-F1
#
_entry.id   AF-A0A1H9KRE1-F1
#
_cell.length_a   1.000
_cell.length_b   1.000
_cell.length_c   1.000
_cell.angle_alpha   90.00
_cell.angle_beta   90.00
_cell.angle_gamma   90.00
#
_symmetry.space_group_name_H-M   'P 1'
#
loop_
_entity.id
_entity.type
_entity.pdbx_description
1 polymer ?
#
loop_
_entity_poly.entity_id
_entity_poly.type
_entity_poly.pdbx_seq_one_letter_code
_entity_poly.pdbx_strand_id
1 'polypeptide(L)'
;MSQPTNIFIESDLTFSFPAEWVIRKFDDTVAYQSLSGHGLKGVDFIALSPDGKLWLMEVKNYRPRNDESGREHRAIRRRPQELAEHVARKFSDTRRLIRIVNSSLRRVWWRRAWLWYLERIRPDGKSNYWFWSEAFRRANKPENIVFVLWMETPEEPDNYDEATRKALSSLLEPTAQLFVAEAERDMGLPIRVV
;
A
#
# COMPACT_ATOMS: atom_id res chain seq x y z
N MET A 1 6.33 -26.72 -9.50
CA MET A 1 7.01 -25.48 -9.96
C MET A 1 6.36 -24.32 -9.23
N SER A 2 7.09 -23.62 -8.37
CA SER A 2 6.58 -22.42 -7.70
C SER A 2 6.37 -21.33 -8.76
N GLN A 3 5.17 -20.75 -8.79
CA GLN A 3 4.90 -19.58 -9.63
C GLN A 3 5.91 -18.47 -9.29
N PRO A 4 6.39 -17.67 -10.25
CA PRO A 4 7.17 -16.49 -9.94
C PRO A 4 6.40 -15.64 -8.92
N THR A 5 7.10 -15.05 -7.97
CA THR A 5 6.52 -14.19 -6.93
C THR A 5 7.31 -12.90 -6.87
N ASN A 6 6.60 -11.80 -6.63
CA ASN A 6 7.26 -10.52 -6.40
C ASN A 6 7.61 -10.44 -4.90
N ILE A 7 8.91 -10.41 -4.58
CA ILE A 7 9.40 -10.45 -3.20
C ILE A 7 9.88 -9.05 -2.77
N PHE A 8 9.41 -8.59 -1.61
CA PHE A 8 9.82 -7.33 -1.01
C PHE A 8 10.08 -7.50 0.48
N ILE A 9 11.10 -6.82 1.01
CA ILE A 9 11.41 -6.83 2.45
C ILE A 9 10.94 -5.50 3.05
N GLU A 10 10.12 -5.52 4.10
CA GLU A 10 9.67 -4.32 4.80
C GLU A 10 9.55 -4.58 6.31
N SER A 11 10.16 -3.73 7.14
CA SER A 11 10.17 -3.91 8.60
C SER A 11 10.57 -5.32 9.08
N ASP A 12 11.63 -5.89 8.49
CA ASP A 12 12.15 -7.25 8.73
C ASP A 12 11.21 -8.40 8.36
N LEU A 13 10.13 -8.10 7.62
CA LEU A 13 9.20 -9.08 7.07
C LEU A 13 9.44 -9.26 5.58
N THR A 14 9.35 -10.50 5.11
CA THR A 14 9.46 -10.81 3.68
C THR A 14 8.07 -11.02 3.08
N PHE A 15 7.62 -10.05 2.30
CA PHE A 15 6.35 -10.09 1.56
C PHE A 15 6.53 -10.76 0.20
N SER A 16 5.70 -11.75 -0.08
CA SER A 16 5.58 -12.40 -1.38
C SER A 16 4.20 -12.15 -1.96
N PHE A 17 4.16 -11.43 -3.07
CA PHE A 17 2.93 -11.13 -3.83
C PHE A 17 2.83 -11.99 -5.10
N PRO A 18 1.63 -12.11 -5.68
CA PRO A 18 1.44 -12.85 -6.94
C PRO A 18 2.25 -12.22 -8.09
N ALA A 19 2.79 -13.04 -8.99
CA ALA A 19 3.66 -12.58 -10.08
C ALA A 19 2.98 -11.59 -11.03
N GLU A 20 1.70 -11.79 -11.26
CA GLU A 20 0.90 -11.04 -12.21
C GLU A 20 0.52 -9.65 -11.71
N TRP A 21 0.81 -9.34 -10.44
CA TRP A 21 0.63 -8.01 -9.87
C TRP A 21 1.79 -7.11 -10.27
N VAL A 22 1.49 -5.84 -10.52
CA VAL A 22 2.50 -4.80 -10.68
C VAL A 22 2.60 -4.04 -9.36
N ILE A 23 3.68 -4.24 -8.61
CA ILE A 23 3.87 -3.70 -7.25
C ILE A 23 5.03 -2.73 -7.21
N ARG A 24 4.91 -1.69 -6.39
CA ARG A 24 6.02 -0.79 -6.04
C ARG A 24 5.98 -0.51 -4.54
N LYS A 25 7.16 -0.47 -3.92
CA LYS A 25 7.34 0.27 -2.67
C LYS A 25 7.12 1.74 -2.95
N PHE A 26 6.26 2.37 -2.19
CA PHE A 26 5.81 3.72 -2.50
C PHE A 26 6.96 4.73 -2.35
N ASP A 27 7.74 4.60 -1.27
CA ASP A 27 8.85 5.49 -0.93
C ASP A 27 10.04 5.38 -1.91
N ASP A 28 10.17 4.24 -2.60
CA ASP A 28 11.21 4.01 -3.61
C ASP A 28 10.89 4.66 -4.97
N THR A 29 9.66 5.17 -5.15
CA THR A 29 9.28 5.77 -6.43
C THR A 29 9.86 7.18 -6.56
N VAL A 30 10.50 7.46 -7.70
CA VAL A 30 11.00 8.81 -8.05
C VAL A 30 9.89 9.86 -7.94
N ALA A 31 8.66 9.48 -8.31
CA ALA A 31 7.49 10.35 -8.21
C ALA A 31 7.22 10.78 -6.75
N TYR A 32 7.26 9.85 -5.81
CA TYR A 32 7.12 10.17 -4.39
C TYR A 32 8.31 10.96 -3.85
N GLN A 33 9.54 10.55 -4.16
CA GLN A 33 10.74 11.24 -3.68
C GLN A 33 10.74 12.72 -4.10
N SER A 34 10.27 13.04 -5.31
CA SER A 34 10.13 14.42 -5.78
C SER A 34 9.06 15.26 -5.05
N LEU A 35 8.17 14.60 -4.30
CA LEU A 35 7.10 15.23 -3.49
C LEU A 35 7.36 15.11 -1.98
N SER A 36 8.30 14.26 -1.59
CA SER A 36 8.72 14.07 -0.21
C SER A 36 9.30 15.38 0.35
N GLY A 37 8.79 15.84 1.49
CA GLY A 37 9.08 17.16 2.06
C GLY A 37 7.89 18.11 2.15
N HIS A 38 6.79 17.85 1.43
CA HIS A 38 5.55 18.64 1.53
C HIS A 38 4.56 18.12 2.59
N GLY A 39 5.02 17.28 3.53
CA GLY A 39 4.22 16.76 4.64
C GLY A 39 3.24 15.62 4.29
N LEU A 40 3.21 15.16 3.03
CA LEU A 40 2.41 14.01 2.60
C LEU A 40 3.16 12.70 2.89
N LYS A 41 2.45 11.70 3.44
CA LYS A 41 3.02 10.37 3.68
C LYS A 41 2.27 9.28 2.93
N GLY A 42 3.02 8.49 2.16
CA GLY A 42 2.47 7.32 1.48
C GLY A 42 2.27 6.12 2.40
N VAL A 43 1.47 5.17 1.91
CA VAL A 43 1.50 3.76 2.36
C VAL A 43 2.82 3.11 1.94
N ASP A 44 3.19 1.98 2.52
CA ASP A 44 4.46 1.32 2.22
C ASP A 44 4.47 0.66 0.82
N PHE A 45 3.34 0.08 0.39
CA PHE A 45 3.19 -0.55 -0.93
C PHE A 45 1.97 -0.07 -1.70
N ILE A 46 2.15 0.03 -3.02
CA ILE A 46 1.07 0.26 -4.00
C ILE A 46 1.13 -0.83 -5.07
N ALA A 47 0.00 -1.46 -5.36
CA ALA A 47 -0.06 -2.55 -6.33
C ALA A 47 -1.29 -2.51 -7.23
N LEU A 48 -1.11 -3.02 -8.45
CA LEU A 48 -2.14 -3.17 -9.46
C LEU A 48 -2.34 -4.67 -9.71
N SER A 49 -3.49 -5.19 -9.27
CA SER A 49 -3.87 -6.59 -9.49
C SER A 49 -4.57 -6.79 -10.85
N PRO A 50 -4.58 -8.01 -11.42
CA PRO A 50 -5.21 -8.27 -12.73
C PRO A 50 -6.72 -8.03 -12.76
N ASP A 51 -7.41 -8.20 -11.64
CA ASP A 51 -8.85 -7.96 -11.49
C ASP A 51 -9.24 -6.47 -11.52
N GLY A 52 -8.28 -5.58 -11.77
CA GLY A 52 -8.53 -4.14 -11.94
C GLY A 52 -8.57 -3.35 -10.64
N LYS A 53 -8.20 -3.97 -9.50
CA LYS A 53 -8.15 -3.29 -8.19
C LYS A 53 -6.83 -2.57 -7.94
N LEU A 54 -6.90 -1.50 -7.16
CA LEU A 54 -5.75 -0.79 -6.61
C LEU A 54 -5.56 -1.23 -5.16
N TRP A 55 -4.43 -1.86 -4.88
CA TRP A 55 -4.07 -2.30 -3.55
C TRP A 55 -3.13 -1.29 -2.92
N LEU A 56 -3.50 -0.81 -1.74
CA LEU A 56 -2.73 0.12 -0.92
C LEU A 56 -2.45 -0.57 0.40
N MET A 57 -1.18 -0.82 0.72
CA MET A 57 -0.82 -1.61 1.89
C MET A 57 0.15 -0.85 2.80
N GLU A 58 -0.22 -0.78 4.07
CA GLU A 58 0.58 -0.24 5.17
C GLU A 58 1.00 -1.38 6.10
N VAL A 59 2.27 -1.39 6.50
CA VAL A 59 2.87 -2.40 7.37
C VAL A 59 3.18 -1.81 8.74
N LYS A 60 2.83 -2.55 9.79
CA LYS A 60 3.16 -2.25 11.18
C LYS A 60 3.66 -3.50 11.86
N ASN A 61 4.98 -3.58 12.06
CA ASN A 61 5.59 -4.68 12.79
C ASN A 61 5.88 -4.28 14.25
N TYR A 62 5.05 -4.77 15.18
CA TYR A 62 5.18 -4.59 16.63
C TYR A 62 5.87 -5.76 17.32
N ARG A 63 6.24 -6.82 16.61
CA ARG A 63 7.04 -7.90 17.19
C ARG A 63 8.37 -7.33 17.69
N PRO A 64 8.86 -7.78 18.86
CA PRO A 64 10.18 -7.41 19.34
C PRO A 64 11.25 -7.78 18.29
N ARG A 65 12.21 -6.89 18.08
CA ARG A 65 13.29 -7.07 17.12
C ARG A 65 14.62 -6.76 17.78
N ASN A 66 15.66 -7.52 17.50
CA ASN A 66 16.99 -7.22 17.99
C ASN A 66 17.70 -6.31 16.99
N ASP A 67 18.35 -5.26 17.49
CA ASP A 67 19.27 -4.47 16.66
C ASP A 67 20.59 -5.22 16.39
N GLU A 68 21.48 -4.63 15.60
CA GLU A 68 22.81 -5.21 15.27
C GLU A 68 23.67 -5.47 16.53
N SER A 69 23.37 -4.82 17.66
CA SER A 69 24.04 -5.00 18.94
C SER A 69 23.39 -6.06 19.84
N GLY A 70 22.31 -6.70 19.38
CA GLY A 70 21.56 -7.72 20.11
C GLY A 70 20.59 -7.12 21.15
N ARG A 71 20.35 -5.81 21.14
CA ARG A 71 19.40 -5.17 22.05
C ARG A 71 17.99 -5.29 21.50
N GLU A 72 17.07 -5.79 22.32
CA GLU A 72 15.66 -5.86 21.98
C GLU A 72 15.06 -4.45 21.86
N HIS A 73 14.56 -4.14 20.67
CA HIS A 73 13.78 -2.98 20.33
C HIS A 73 12.30 -3.38 20.21
N ARG A 74 11.44 -2.72 20.98
CA ARG A 74 9.99 -2.88 20.89
C ARG A 74 9.37 -1.60 20.34
N ALA A 75 8.69 -1.72 19.21
CA ALA A 75 7.91 -0.61 18.68
C ALA A 75 6.77 -0.29 19.66
N ILE A 76 6.64 0.99 20.04
CA ILE A 76 5.55 1.44 20.90
C ILE A 76 4.24 1.34 20.11
N ARG A 77 3.34 0.47 20.56
CA ARG A 77 2.01 0.29 19.99
C ARG A 77 1.14 1.49 20.37
N ARG A 78 0.62 2.21 19.36
CA ARG A 78 -0.36 3.29 19.57
C ARG A 78 -1.69 2.71 20.06
N ARG A 79 -2.55 3.56 20.62
CA ARG A 79 -3.95 3.17 20.84
C ARG A 79 -4.64 2.87 19.50
N PRO A 80 -5.62 1.96 19.41
CA PRO A 80 -6.29 1.61 18.16
C PRO A 80 -6.80 2.82 17.38
N GLN A 81 -7.39 3.80 18.05
CA GLN A 81 -7.92 5.03 17.43
C GLN A 81 -6.82 5.89 16.83
N GLU A 82 -5.72 6.08 17.58
CA GLU A 82 -4.57 6.87 17.11
C GLU A 82 -3.86 6.19 15.93
N LEU A 83 -3.78 4.85 15.95
CA LEU A 83 -3.26 4.09 14.82
C LEU A 83 -4.18 4.25 13.60
N ALA A 84 -5.49 4.07 13.79
CA ALA A 84 -6.47 4.23 12.73
C ALA A 84 -6.43 5.62 12.10
N GLU A 85 -6.35 6.70 12.89
CA GLU A 85 -6.19 8.07 12.39
C GLU A 85 -4.91 8.27 11.58
N HIS A 86 -3.79 7.74 12.07
CA HIS A 86 -2.51 7.81 11.39
C HIS A 86 -2.54 7.08 10.04
N VAL A 87 -3.12 5.88 10.02
CA VAL A 87 -3.23 5.03 8.83
C VAL A 87 -4.24 5.60 7.83
N ALA A 88 -5.38 6.10 8.29
CA ALA A 88 -6.37 6.79 7.45
C ALA A 88 -5.79 8.04 6.79
N ARG A 89 -4.92 8.78 7.49
CA ARG A 89 -4.19 9.91 6.90
C ARG A 89 -3.27 9.44 5.76
N LYS A 90 -2.49 8.37 5.97
CA LYS A 90 -1.66 7.78 4.90
C LYS A 90 -2.48 7.33 3.70
N PHE A 91 -3.66 6.74 3.91
CA PHE A 91 -4.59 6.40 2.83
C PHE A 91 -5.00 7.63 2.00
N SER A 92 -5.45 8.69 2.68
CA SER A 92 -5.86 9.95 2.05
C SER A 92 -4.71 10.62 1.30
N ASP A 93 -3.54 10.71 1.93
CA ASP A 93 -2.32 11.28 1.36
C ASP A 93 -1.86 10.49 0.14
N THR A 94 -1.88 9.16 0.20
CA THR A 94 -1.55 8.29 -0.94
C THR A 94 -2.45 8.58 -2.14
N ARG A 95 -3.76 8.67 -1.94
CA ARG A 95 -4.70 9.02 -3.03
C ARG A 95 -4.45 10.42 -3.56
N ARG A 96 -4.16 11.38 -2.68
CA ARG A 96 -3.78 12.74 -3.09
C ARG A 96 -2.49 12.73 -3.93
N LEU A 97 -1.49 11.98 -3.53
CA LEU A 97 -0.23 11.83 -4.26
C LEU A 97 -0.44 11.22 -5.64
N ILE A 98 -1.22 10.15 -5.75
CA ILE A 98 -1.59 9.56 -7.04
C ILE A 98 -2.20 10.62 -7.98
N ARG A 99 -3.11 11.48 -7.47
CA ARG A 99 -3.70 12.58 -8.24
C ARG A 99 -2.68 13.63 -8.65
N ILE A 100 -1.77 14.03 -7.75
CA ILE A 100 -0.71 15.01 -8.03
C ILE A 100 0.23 14.48 -9.11
N VAL A 101 0.70 13.23 -8.96
CA VAL A 101 1.59 12.58 -9.92
C VAL A 101 0.92 12.50 -11.29
N ASN A 102 -0.30 11.99 -11.39
CA ASN A 102 -1.02 11.93 -12.66
C ASN A 102 -1.22 13.33 -13.29
N SER A 103 -1.55 14.34 -12.49
CA SER A 103 -1.67 15.72 -12.97
C SER A 103 -0.35 16.25 -13.55
N SER A 104 0.78 15.96 -12.88
CA SER A 104 2.11 16.31 -13.36
C SER A 104 2.47 15.61 -14.68
N LEU A 105 2.20 14.30 -14.77
CA LEU A 105 2.42 13.51 -15.98
C LEU A 105 1.64 14.09 -17.18
N ARG A 106 0.37 14.45 -16.96
CA ARG A 106 -0.52 15.01 -17.98
C ARG A 106 -0.37 16.51 -18.20
N ARG A 107 0.58 17.20 -17.58
CA ARG A 107 0.77 18.65 -17.78
C ARG A 107 1.13 19.00 -19.23
N VAL A 108 1.81 18.11 -19.94
CA VAL A 108 2.30 18.34 -21.31
C VAL A 108 1.50 17.53 -22.32
N TRP A 109 1.08 18.18 -23.42
CA TRP A 109 0.13 17.60 -24.38
C TRP A 109 0.63 16.32 -25.07
N TRP A 110 1.90 16.27 -25.48
CA TRP A 110 2.46 15.07 -26.11
C TRP A 110 2.53 13.88 -25.13
N ARG A 111 2.73 14.15 -23.84
CA ARG A 111 2.63 13.11 -22.79
C ARG A 111 1.20 12.62 -22.63
N ARG A 112 0.18 13.47 -22.82
CA ARG A 112 -1.22 13.01 -22.81
C ARG A 112 -1.48 12.02 -23.95
N ALA A 113 -0.99 12.32 -25.15
CA ALA A 113 -1.10 11.42 -26.31
C ALA A 113 -0.32 10.12 -26.08
N TRP A 114 0.88 10.19 -25.51
CA TRP A 114 1.67 9.01 -25.16
C TRP A 114 1.00 8.15 -24.08
N LEU A 115 0.47 8.76 -23.02
CA LEU A 115 -0.26 8.06 -21.96
C LEU A 115 -1.50 7.37 -22.52
N TRP A 116 -2.25 8.03 -23.41
CA TRP A 116 -3.38 7.43 -24.11
C TRP A 116 -2.96 6.17 -24.88
N TYR A 117 -1.81 6.18 -25.55
CA TYR A 117 -1.27 5.02 -26.26
C TYR A 117 -0.89 3.89 -25.29
N LEU A 118 -0.18 4.20 -24.21
CA LEU A 118 0.19 3.21 -23.18
C LEU A 118 -1.06 2.58 -22.52
N GLU A 119 -2.10 3.38 -22.26
CA GLU A 119 -3.33 2.92 -21.63
C GLU A 119 -4.16 2.00 -22.52
N ARG A 120 -4.21 2.25 -23.83
CA ARG A 120 -5.12 1.55 -24.74
C ARG A 120 -4.48 0.48 -25.59
N ILE A 121 -3.22 0.67 -25.96
CA ILE A 121 -2.57 -0.16 -26.97
C ILE A 121 -1.50 -1.06 -26.35
N ARG A 122 -0.73 -0.53 -25.40
CA ARG A 122 0.42 -1.27 -24.84
C ARG A 122 0.55 -1.07 -23.33
N PRO A 123 -0.30 -1.72 -22.52
CA PRO A 123 -0.11 -1.81 -21.08
C PRO A 123 1.28 -2.38 -20.78
N ASP A 124 2.05 -1.70 -19.94
CA ASP A 124 3.40 -2.12 -19.58
C ASP A 124 3.63 -1.90 -18.08
N GLY A 125 3.65 -3.00 -17.32
CA GLY A 125 3.90 -2.99 -15.87
C GLY A 125 5.26 -2.39 -15.48
N LYS A 126 6.24 -2.40 -16.39
CA LYS A 126 7.57 -1.81 -16.14
C LYS A 126 7.56 -0.29 -16.31
N SER A 127 6.61 0.26 -17.07
CA SER A 127 6.52 1.70 -17.33
C SER A 127 6.00 2.47 -16.13
N ASN A 128 6.81 3.40 -15.61
CA ASN A 128 6.39 4.32 -14.54
C ASN A 128 5.18 5.16 -14.96
N TYR A 129 5.13 5.60 -16.22
CA TYR A 129 4.06 6.42 -16.75
C TYR A 129 2.73 5.66 -16.80
N TRP A 130 2.75 4.44 -17.33
CA TRP A 130 1.57 3.58 -17.36
C TRP A 130 1.09 3.28 -15.95
N PHE A 131 2.01 2.87 -15.06
CA PHE A 131 1.69 2.51 -13.68
C PHE A 131 0.92 3.63 -12.96
N TRP A 132 1.44 4.85 -12.97
CA TRP A 132 0.81 5.97 -12.27
C TRP A 132 -0.51 6.41 -12.89
N SER A 133 -0.63 6.31 -14.22
CA SER A 133 -1.89 6.60 -14.89
C SER A 133 -2.97 5.57 -14.55
N GLU A 134 -2.59 4.29 -14.54
CA GLU A 134 -3.48 3.18 -14.20
C GLU A 134 -3.86 3.21 -12.71
N ALA A 135 -2.91 3.50 -11.82
CA ALA A 135 -3.18 3.72 -10.40
C ALA A 135 -4.18 4.85 -10.19
N PHE A 136 -4.05 5.98 -10.91
CA PHE A 136 -5.02 7.07 -10.86
C PHE A 136 -6.40 6.64 -11.39
N ARG A 137 -6.46 5.92 -12.50
CA ARG A 137 -7.72 5.41 -13.06
C ARG A 137 -8.47 4.54 -12.05
N ARG A 138 -7.76 3.66 -11.33
CA ARG A 138 -8.34 2.80 -10.29
C ARG A 138 -8.68 3.57 -9.01
N ALA A 139 -7.84 4.50 -8.58
CA ALA A 139 -8.06 5.33 -7.38
C ALA A 139 -9.29 6.25 -7.46
N ASN A 140 -9.74 6.60 -8.68
CA ASN A 140 -10.94 7.40 -8.91
C ASN A 140 -12.25 6.61 -8.71
N LYS A 141 -12.16 5.29 -8.52
CA LYS A 141 -13.28 4.40 -8.23
C LYS A 141 -13.05 3.76 -6.87
N PRO A 142 -13.55 4.34 -5.77
CA PRO A 142 -13.30 3.84 -4.42
C PRO A 142 -13.60 2.35 -4.23
N GLU A 143 -14.59 1.81 -4.94
CA GLU A 143 -14.94 0.38 -4.99
C GLU A 143 -13.85 -0.55 -5.54
N ASN A 144 -12.90 0.02 -6.29
CA ASN A 144 -11.73 -0.68 -6.81
C ASN A 144 -10.54 -0.62 -5.86
N ILE A 145 -10.65 0.10 -4.73
CA ILE A 145 -9.54 0.24 -3.79
C ILE A 145 -9.64 -0.84 -2.72
N VAL A 146 -8.56 -1.59 -2.56
CA VAL A 146 -8.34 -2.50 -1.43
C VAL A 146 -7.26 -1.89 -0.56
N PHE A 147 -7.62 -1.58 0.67
CA PHE A 147 -6.72 -1.10 1.69
C PHE A 147 -6.38 -2.22 2.66
N VAL A 148 -5.09 -2.48 2.86
CA VAL A 148 -4.58 -3.51 3.76
C VAL A 148 -3.72 -2.84 4.82
N LEU A 149 -4.11 -2.98 6.08
CA LEU A 149 -3.22 -2.75 7.21
C LEU A 149 -2.66 -4.10 7.63
N TRP A 150 -1.40 -4.37 7.27
CA TRP A 150 -0.68 -5.55 7.72
C TRP A 150 -0.04 -5.25 9.08
N MET A 151 -0.39 -6.02 10.10
CA MET A 151 -0.04 -5.71 11.48
C MET A 151 0.47 -6.95 12.22
N GLU A 152 1.78 -7.07 12.34
CA GLU A 152 2.40 -8.13 13.15
C GLU A 152 2.38 -7.70 14.61
N THR A 153 1.48 -8.27 15.40
CA THR A 153 1.41 -8.06 16.84
C THR A 153 2.06 -9.22 17.59
N PRO A 154 2.65 -8.99 18.78
CA PRO A 154 2.99 -10.09 19.67
C PRO A 154 1.72 -10.75 20.21
N GLU A 155 1.78 -12.05 20.48
CA GLU A 155 0.70 -12.88 21.03
C GLU A 155 0.18 -12.33 22.36
N GLU A 156 -0.79 -11.42 22.30
CA GLU A 156 -1.68 -11.11 23.40
C GLU A 156 -3.12 -11.22 22.88
N PRO A 157 -3.99 -11.97 23.57
CA PRO A 157 -5.39 -12.09 23.19
C PRO A 157 -6.12 -10.81 23.58
N ASP A 158 -5.87 -9.74 22.84
CA ASP A 158 -6.58 -8.49 23.01
C ASP A 158 -7.38 -8.14 21.76
N ASN A 159 -8.46 -7.40 21.94
CA ASN A 159 -9.37 -7.00 20.85
C ASN A 159 -8.77 -5.91 19.94
N TYR A 160 -7.45 -5.74 19.95
CA TYR A 160 -6.73 -4.62 19.35
C TYR A 160 -6.96 -4.52 17.84
N ASP A 161 -6.88 -5.64 17.12
CA ASP A 161 -7.04 -5.67 15.66
C ASP A 161 -8.47 -5.30 15.26
N GLU A 162 -9.45 -5.86 15.98
CA GLU A 162 -10.87 -5.58 15.75
C GLU A 162 -11.22 -4.13 16.13
N ALA A 163 -10.69 -3.63 17.25
CA ALA A 163 -10.84 -2.23 17.65
C ALA A 163 -10.22 -1.28 16.62
N THR A 164 -9.04 -1.62 16.09
CA THR A 164 -8.35 -0.85 15.05
C THR A 164 -9.13 -0.89 13.74
N ARG A 165 -9.60 -2.08 13.33
CA ARG A 165 -10.43 -2.27 12.14
C ARG A 165 -11.71 -1.44 12.23
N LYS A 166 -12.41 -1.49 13.36
CA LYS A 166 -13.62 -0.72 13.61
C LYS A 166 -13.34 0.79 13.52
N ALA A 167 -12.31 1.27 14.22
CA ALA A 167 -11.93 2.69 14.18
C ALA A 167 -11.51 3.14 12.77
N LEU A 168 -10.81 2.30 12.02
CA LEU A 168 -10.35 2.61 10.67
C LEU A 168 -11.52 2.60 9.67
N SER A 169 -12.45 1.66 9.80
CA SER A 169 -13.65 1.58 8.95
C SER A 169 -14.52 2.85 9.02
N SER A 170 -14.57 3.54 10.16
CA SER A 170 -15.30 4.81 10.28
C SER A 170 -14.56 6.02 9.70
N LEU A 171 -13.27 5.88 9.37
CA LEU A 171 -12.43 6.94 8.81
C LEU A 171 -12.20 6.79 7.30
N LEU A 172 -12.31 5.57 6.76
CA LEU A 172 -12.15 5.29 5.34
C LEU A 172 -13.43 5.56 4.55
N GLU A 173 -13.30 5.70 3.23
CA GLU A 173 -14.45 5.81 2.34
C GLU A 173 -15.24 4.48 2.34
N PRO A 174 -16.59 4.48 2.51
CA PRO A 174 -17.38 3.27 2.76
C PRO A 174 -17.28 2.18 1.68
N THR A 175 -16.90 2.53 0.46
CA THR A 175 -16.82 1.64 -0.69
C THR A 175 -15.45 0.99 -0.85
N ALA A 176 -14.42 1.46 -0.15
CA ALA A 176 -13.12 0.82 -0.16
C ALA A 176 -13.14 -0.46 0.68
N GLN A 177 -12.52 -1.53 0.18
CA GLN A 177 -12.37 -2.78 0.93
C GLN A 177 -11.26 -2.60 1.95
N LEU A 178 -11.51 -2.95 3.22
CA LEU A 178 -10.53 -2.86 4.30
C LEU A 178 -10.21 -4.26 4.85
N PHE A 179 -8.93 -4.58 4.89
CA PHE A 179 -8.37 -5.71 5.62
C PHE A 179 -7.42 -5.21 6.71
N VAL A 180 -7.58 -5.75 7.91
CA VAL A 180 -6.56 -5.71 8.97
C VAL A 180 -6.13 -7.15 9.13
N ALA A 181 -4.88 -7.45 8.77
CA ALA A 181 -4.38 -8.81 8.62
C ALA A 181 -2.99 -8.96 9.28
N GLU A 182 -2.64 -10.19 9.58
CA GLU A 182 -1.34 -10.59 10.13
C GLU A 182 -0.96 -11.96 9.57
N ALA A 183 0.29 -12.42 9.75
CA ALA A 183 0.75 -13.69 9.21
C ALA A 183 -0.10 -14.90 9.61
N GLU A 184 -0.62 -14.93 10.84
CA GLU A 184 -1.43 -16.04 11.37
C GLU A 184 -2.92 -15.92 11.02
N ARG A 185 -3.37 -14.71 10.68
CA ARG A 185 -4.74 -14.38 10.27
C ARG A 185 -4.67 -13.52 9.01
N ASP A 186 -4.26 -14.14 7.92
CA ASP A 186 -4.04 -13.49 6.62
C ASP A 186 -5.34 -13.05 5.93
N MET A 187 -6.50 -13.42 6.48
CA MET A 187 -7.84 -13.12 5.96
C MET A 187 -8.07 -13.64 4.52
N GLY A 188 -7.33 -14.67 4.10
CA GLY A 188 -7.38 -15.20 2.74
C GLY A 188 -6.76 -14.26 1.69
N LEU A 189 -5.92 -13.31 2.12
CA LEU A 189 -5.23 -12.41 1.21
C LEU A 189 -4.25 -13.20 0.31
N PRO A 190 -4.09 -12.82 -0.97
CA PRO A 190 -3.13 -13.45 -1.87
C PRO A 190 -1.68 -12.98 -1.61
N ILE A 191 -1.35 -12.64 -0.37
CA ILE A 191 -0.07 -12.07 0.06
C ILE A 191 0.48 -13.01 1.13
N ARG A 192 1.72 -13.49 0.97
CA ARG A 192 2.40 -14.32 1.97
C ARG A 192 3.46 -13.50 2.69
N VAL A 193 3.59 -13.71 3.99
CA VAL A 193 4.60 -13.04 4.82
C VAL A 193 5.35 -14.09 5.63
N VAL A 194 6.67 -13.96 5.65
CA VAL A 194 7.61 -14.78 6.43
C VAL A 194 8.50 -13.88 7.25
#